data_AF-A0A2X2L6A4-F1
#
_entry.id   AF-A0A2X2L6A4-F1
#
_cell.length_a   1.000
_cell.length_b   1.000
_cell.length_c   1.000
_cell.angle_alpha   90.00
_cell.angle_beta   90.00
_cell.angle_gamma   90.00
#
_symmetry.space_group_name_H-M   'P 1'
#
loop_
_entity.id
_entity.type
_entity.pdbx_description
1 polymer ?
#
loop_
_entity_poly.entity_id
_entity_poly.type
_entity_poly.pdbx_seq_one_letter_code
_entity_poly.pdbx_strand_id
1 'polypeptide(L)'
;MLKTTFKTSGSTKSAIIDKALLDKILDKNRQSFKEGKVADYIPELSKANAASIALSVVNSDGTIVSIGDVQQRFTIQSISKIVSLMVAVLENGEEVVFNKMGYYGTDKPFNHFANLETSGKPLNPMMNAGAILTTSLI
;
A
#
# COMPACT_ATOMS: atom_id res chain seq x y z
N MET A 1 -25.84 -7.60 -9.23
CA MET A 1 -25.18 -7.05 -10.45
C MET A 1 -25.24 -5.52 -10.42
N LEU A 2 -24.20 -4.87 -9.90
CA LEU A 2 -24.00 -3.43 -10.13
C LEU A 2 -23.27 -3.27 -11.46
N LYS A 3 -23.99 -2.78 -12.48
CA LYS A 3 -23.40 -2.33 -13.74
C LYS A 3 -22.87 -0.92 -13.53
N THR A 4 -21.61 -0.80 -13.13
CA THR A 4 -20.93 0.50 -13.10
C THR A 4 -20.39 0.81 -14.49
N THR A 5 -21.12 1.61 -15.25
CA THR A 5 -20.70 2.11 -16.55
C THR A 5 -19.60 3.17 -16.35
N PHE A 6 -18.34 2.83 -16.60
CA PHE A 6 -17.26 3.81 -16.65
C PHE A 6 -17.44 4.67 -17.91
N LYS A 7 -17.85 5.93 -17.75
CA LYS A 7 -17.69 6.94 -18.79
C LYS A 7 -16.20 7.24 -18.92
N THR A 8 -15.60 6.87 -20.04
CA THR A 8 -14.25 7.33 -20.42
C THR A 8 -14.32 8.83 -20.72
N SER A 9 -14.05 9.67 -19.72
CA SER A 9 -13.75 11.09 -19.96
C SER A 9 -12.47 11.16 -20.81
N GLY A 10 -12.49 12.02 -21.84
CA GLY A 10 -11.41 12.15 -22.82
C GLY A 10 -10.01 12.18 -22.20
N SER A 11 -9.07 11.48 -22.85
CA SER A 11 -7.69 11.36 -22.41
C SER A 11 -6.99 12.71 -22.47
N THR A 12 -6.94 13.43 -21.35
CA THR A 12 -5.79 14.29 -21.08
C THR A 12 -4.58 13.39 -21.19
N LYS A 13 -3.65 13.65 -22.13
CA LYS A 13 -2.35 12.97 -22.11
C LYS A 13 -1.77 13.23 -20.71
N SER A 14 -1.74 12.21 -19.86
CA SER A 14 -1.06 12.31 -18.59
C SER A 14 0.37 12.72 -18.90
N ALA A 15 0.86 13.78 -18.24
CA ALA A 15 2.25 14.17 -18.41
C ALA A 15 3.13 12.95 -18.05
N ILE A 16 4.01 12.55 -18.97
CA ILE A 16 4.99 11.49 -18.71
C ILE A 16 5.92 12.01 -17.61
N ILE A 17 6.04 11.22 -16.54
CA ILE A 17 6.95 11.54 -15.44
C ILE A 17 8.35 11.19 -15.91
N ASP A 18 9.22 12.19 -15.94
CA ASP A 18 10.62 12.05 -16.35
C ASP A 18 11.57 12.07 -15.14
N LYS A 19 12.85 11.77 -15.42
CA LYS A 19 13.89 11.71 -14.41
C LYS A 19 14.12 13.07 -13.75
N ALA A 20 14.08 14.17 -14.53
CA ALA A 20 14.36 15.51 -14.04
C ALA A 20 13.34 15.97 -12.98
N LEU A 21 12.06 15.64 -13.20
CA LEU A 21 11.00 15.88 -12.22
C LEU A 21 11.23 15.09 -10.93
N LEU A 22 11.54 13.79 -11.04
CA LEU A 22 11.76 12.96 -9.84
C LEU A 22 13.02 13.37 -9.08
N ASP A 23 14.11 13.72 -9.77
CA ASP A 23 15.33 14.25 -9.15
C ASP A 23 15.01 15.53 -8.35
N LYS A 24 14.27 16.46 -8.94
CA LYS A 24 13.84 17.70 -8.26
C LYS A 24 13.01 17.41 -7.00
N ILE A 25 12.10 16.43 -7.06
CA ILE A 25 11.29 16.03 -5.90
C ILE A 25 12.20 15.39 -4.84
N LEU A 26 13.09 14.49 -5.21
CA LEU A 26 13.99 13.83 -4.25
C LEU A 26 14.91 14.85 -3.58
N ASP A 27 15.53 15.74 -4.34
CA ASP A 27 16.45 16.74 -3.78
C ASP A 27 15.74 17.73 -2.85
N LYS A 28 14.51 18.13 -3.18
CA LYS A 28 13.69 18.98 -2.30
C LYS A 28 13.42 18.32 -0.94
N ASN A 29 13.30 16.98 -0.89
CA ASN A 29 12.87 16.24 0.30
C ASN A 29 14.00 15.41 0.94
N ARG A 30 15.25 15.53 0.45
CA ARG A 30 16.39 14.69 0.85
C ARG A 30 16.70 14.73 2.36
N GLN A 31 16.31 15.81 3.05
CA GLN A 31 16.58 16.00 4.48
C GLN A 31 15.38 15.69 5.39
N SER A 32 14.20 15.39 4.83
CA SER A 32 12.98 15.18 5.61
C SER A 32 13.05 13.96 6.54
N PHE A 33 14.00 13.04 6.33
CA PHE A 33 14.22 11.92 7.25
C PHE A 33 14.52 12.36 8.69
N LYS A 34 15.01 13.59 8.89
CA LYS A 34 15.28 14.18 10.21
C LYS A 34 14.00 14.45 11.02
N GLU A 35 12.85 14.50 10.36
CA GLU A 35 11.54 14.78 10.99
C GLU A 35 10.86 13.48 11.49
N GLY A 36 11.42 12.32 11.17
CA GLY A 36 10.89 11.02 11.53
C GLY A 36 11.88 10.15 12.31
N LYS A 37 11.43 8.94 12.66
CA LYS A 37 12.27 7.92 13.30
C LYS A 37 12.10 6.59 12.58
N VAL A 38 13.21 5.90 12.32
CA VAL A 38 13.18 4.52 11.86
C VAL A 38 12.47 3.66 12.90
N ALA A 39 11.59 2.77 12.44
CA ALA A 39 10.90 1.83 13.31
C ALA A 39 11.90 0.90 14.03
N ASP A 40 11.76 0.78 15.34
CA ASP A 40 12.71 0.07 16.21
C ASP A 40 12.06 -1.01 17.08
N TYR A 41 10.74 -1.21 16.96
CA TYR A 41 10.02 -2.27 17.68
C TYR A 41 10.40 -3.70 17.21
N ILE A 42 11.02 -3.83 16.03
CA ILE A 42 11.69 -5.04 15.56
C ILE A 42 13.19 -4.70 15.39
N PRO A 43 14.12 -5.42 16.04
CA PRO A 43 15.55 -5.12 15.98
C PRO A 43 16.12 -5.02 14.56
N GLU A 44 15.65 -5.84 13.63
CA GLU A 44 16.07 -5.82 12.23
C GLU A 44 15.68 -4.53 11.51
N LEU A 45 14.53 -3.93 11.86
CA LEU A 45 14.09 -2.67 11.26
C LEU A 45 14.96 -1.48 11.71
N SER A 46 15.46 -1.52 12.94
CA SER A 46 16.31 -0.45 13.50
C SER A 46 17.63 -0.27 12.73
N LYS A 47 18.03 -1.28 11.95
CA LYS A 47 19.25 -1.27 11.12
C LYS A 47 19.10 -0.50 9.81
N ALA A 48 17.89 -0.05 9.46
CA ALA A 48 17.66 0.69 8.22
C ALA A 48 18.36 2.05 8.25
N ASN A 49 18.96 2.44 7.12
CA ASN A 49 19.53 3.77 6.96
C ASN A 49 18.40 4.81 6.84
N ALA A 50 18.27 5.69 7.84
CA ALA A 50 17.24 6.74 7.85
C ALA A 50 17.34 7.68 6.64
N ALA A 51 18.55 7.90 6.11
CA ALA A 51 18.77 8.78 4.96
C ALA A 51 18.46 8.11 3.61
N SER A 52 18.13 6.82 3.58
CA SER A 52 17.81 6.14 2.32
C SER A 52 16.48 6.61 1.75
N ILE A 53 16.49 6.98 0.47
CA ILE A 53 15.31 7.49 -0.24
C ILE A 53 15.37 7.09 -1.71
N ALA A 54 14.24 6.59 -2.22
CA ALA A 54 14.09 6.20 -3.61
C ALA A 54 12.68 6.52 -4.10
N LEU A 55 12.56 6.85 -5.39
CA LEU A 55 11.28 6.96 -6.08
C LEU A 55 11.35 6.10 -7.34
N SER A 56 10.27 5.39 -7.64
CA SER A 56 10.12 4.67 -8.90
C SER A 56 8.69 4.81 -9.39
N VAL A 57 8.54 5.19 -10.65
CA VAL A 57 7.25 5.42 -11.30
C VAL A 57 7.18 4.60 -12.57
N VAL A 58 6.05 3.92 -12.77
CA VAL A 58 5.68 3.29 -14.04
C VAL A 58 4.73 4.23 -14.76
N ASN A 59 5.15 4.78 -15.89
CA ASN A 59 4.32 5.64 -16.72
C ASN A 59 3.24 4.83 -17.46
N SER A 60 2.25 5.53 -18.01
CA SER A 60 1.16 4.92 -18.77
C SER A 60 1.61 4.17 -20.03
N ASP A 61 2.80 4.46 -20.54
CA ASP A 61 3.42 3.76 -21.67
C ASP A 61 4.29 2.56 -21.24
N GLY A 62 4.32 2.26 -19.94
CA GLY A 62 5.12 1.18 -19.37
C GLY A 62 6.59 1.55 -19.11
N THR A 63 7.03 2.76 -19.45
CA THR A 63 8.38 3.20 -19.11
C THR A 63 8.53 3.35 -17.60
N ILE A 64 9.67 2.88 -17.08
CA ILE A 64 9.98 2.97 -15.65
C ILE A 64 11.04 4.05 -15.46
N VAL A 65 10.75 5.01 -14.60
CA VAL A 65 11.71 6.03 -14.18
C VAL A 65 11.96 5.87 -12.69
N SER A 66 13.22 5.64 -12.33
CA SER A 66 13.62 5.42 -10.95
C SER A 66 14.83 6.28 -10.59
N ILE A 67 14.85 6.82 -9.38
CA ILE A 67 15.94 7.66 -8.84
C ILE A 67 16.15 7.38 -7.34
N GLY A 68 17.35 7.69 -6.83
CA GLY A 68 17.74 7.40 -5.46
C GLY A 68 18.19 5.95 -5.23
N ASP A 69 17.99 5.43 -4.01
CA ASP A 69 18.48 4.13 -3.55
C ASP A 69 17.65 2.93 -4.03
N VAL A 70 17.33 2.88 -5.33
CA VAL A 70 16.34 1.96 -5.92
C VAL A 70 16.71 0.48 -5.85
N GLN A 71 17.99 0.16 -5.60
CA GLN A 71 18.48 -1.22 -5.43
C GLN A 71 18.47 -1.67 -3.96
N GLN A 72 18.22 -0.76 -3.02
CA GLN A 72 18.15 -1.08 -1.60
C GLN A 72 16.91 -1.92 -1.31
N ARG A 73 17.13 -3.13 -0.80
CA ARG A 73 16.02 -4.00 -0.39
C ARG A 73 15.51 -3.59 0.99
N PHE A 74 14.20 -3.68 1.16
CA PHE A 74 13.50 -3.52 2.43
C PHE A 74 12.31 -4.48 2.48
N THR A 75 11.78 -4.73 3.68
CA THR A 75 10.58 -5.55 3.86
C THR A 75 9.33 -4.79 3.45
N ILE A 76 8.45 -5.42 2.70
CA ILE A 76 7.19 -4.82 2.22
C ILE A 76 6.20 -4.50 3.35
N GLN A 77 6.34 -5.14 4.52
CA GLN A 77 5.48 -4.88 5.70
C GLN A 77 3.98 -4.89 5.33
N SER A 78 3.18 -3.96 5.84
CA SER A 78 1.73 -3.89 5.57
C SER A 78 1.36 -3.63 4.10
N ILE A 79 2.31 -3.32 3.20
CA ILE A 79 2.04 -3.29 1.75
C ILE A 79 1.64 -4.70 1.27
N SER A 80 2.15 -5.76 1.92
CA SER A 80 1.77 -7.16 1.64
C SER A 80 0.27 -7.43 1.69
N LYS A 81 -0.49 -6.67 2.49
CA LYS A 81 -1.94 -6.85 2.66
C LYS A 81 -2.70 -6.71 1.35
N ILE A 82 -2.24 -5.82 0.46
CA ILE A 82 -2.84 -5.62 -0.87
C ILE A 82 -2.63 -6.87 -1.71
N VAL A 83 -1.41 -7.42 -1.71
CA VAL A 83 -1.08 -8.63 -2.48
C VAL A 83 -1.86 -9.83 -1.95
N SER A 84 -1.91 -10.04 -0.63
CA SER A 84 -2.70 -11.11 -0.02
C SER A 84 -4.19 -10.99 -0.37
N LEU A 85 -4.74 -9.77 -0.36
CA LEU A 85 -6.13 -9.55 -0.76
C LEU A 85 -6.37 -9.89 -2.22
N MET A 86 -5.46 -9.50 -3.12
CA MET A 86 -5.55 -9.86 -4.54
C MET A 86 -5.60 -11.38 -4.72
N VAL A 87 -4.71 -12.13 -4.06
CA VAL A 87 -4.67 -13.60 -4.15
C VAL A 87 -5.96 -14.22 -3.59
N ALA A 88 -6.37 -13.84 -2.38
CA ALA A 88 -7.58 -14.38 -1.75
C ALA A 88 -8.85 -14.16 -2.60
N VAL A 89 -8.98 -12.98 -3.22
CA VAL A 89 -10.10 -12.66 -4.12
C VAL A 89 -10.02 -13.43 -5.43
N LEU A 90 -8.82 -13.63 -5.99
CA LEU A 90 -8.63 -14.44 -7.20
C LEU A 90 -9.04 -15.91 -6.98
N GLU A 91 -8.73 -16.47 -5.81
CA GLU A 91 -8.98 -17.89 -5.51
C GLU A 91 -10.41 -18.18 -5.03
N ASN A 92 -11.01 -17.25 -4.26
CA ASN A 92 -12.30 -17.50 -3.61
C ASN A 92 -13.44 -16.63 -4.15
N GLY A 93 -13.13 -15.62 -4.95
CA GLY A 93 -14.07 -14.59 -5.35
C GLY A 93 -14.29 -13.54 -4.26
N GLU A 94 -14.62 -12.32 -4.71
CA GLU A 94 -14.81 -11.17 -3.85
C GLU A 94 -15.91 -11.38 -2.80
N GLU A 95 -17.05 -11.95 -3.21
CA GLU A 95 -18.20 -12.18 -2.32
C GLU A 95 -17.83 -13.07 -1.12
N VAL A 96 -17.05 -14.13 -1.33
CA VAL A 96 -16.65 -15.05 -0.25
C VAL A 96 -15.74 -14.36 0.75
N VAL A 97 -14.75 -13.60 0.27
CA VAL A 97 -13.79 -12.87 1.11
C VAL A 97 -14.52 -11.86 2.00
N PHE A 98 -15.41 -11.07 1.41
CA PHE A 98 -16.04 -9.97 2.11
C PHE A 98 -17.39 -10.30 2.75
N ASN A 99 -17.90 -11.52 2.58
CA ASN A 99 -18.88 -12.05 3.51
C ASN A 99 -18.28 -12.27 4.92
N LYS A 100 -16.95 -12.38 5.04
CA LYS A 100 -16.24 -12.59 6.31
C LYS A 100 -15.70 -11.31 6.96
N MET A 101 -15.63 -10.19 6.24
CA MET A 101 -15.14 -8.89 6.75
C MET A 101 -15.72 -7.70 5.98
N GLY A 102 -15.63 -6.48 6.52
CA GLY A 102 -16.13 -5.28 5.85
C GLY A 102 -15.20 -4.69 4.77
N TYR A 103 -15.59 -3.55 4.23
CA TYR A 103 -14.85 -2.74 3.24
C TYR A 103 -14.58 -1.29 3.70
N TYR A 104 -14.84 -0.98 4.97
CA TYR A 104 -14.97 0.40 5.41
C TYR A 104 -13.62 1.05 5.72
N GLY A 105 -13.43 2.28 5.25
CA GLY A 105 -12.31 3.12 5.70
C GLY A 105 -12.40 3.47 7.18
N THR A 106 -11.27 3.84 7.80
CA THR A 106 -11.23 4.21 9.22
C THR A 106 -10.16 5.26 9.50
N ASP A 107 -10.42 6.09 10.51
CA ASP A 107 -9.48 7.01 11.14
C ASP A 107 -8.70 6.35 12.30
N LYS A 108 -9.05 5.10 12.65
CA LYS A 108 -8.47 4.39 13.79
C LYS A 108 -7.11 3.77 13.45
N PRO A 109 -6.25 3.56 14.46
CA PRO A 109 -5.00 2.83 14.27
C PRO A 109 -5.23 1.46 13.62
N PHE A 110 -4.31 1.02 12.75
CA PHE A 110 -4.43 -0.22 11.98
C PHE A 110 -4.61 -1.50 12.83
N ASN A 111 -4.24 -1.45 14.11
CA ASN A 111 -4.37 -2.52 15.10
C ASN A 111 -5.59 -2.35 16.01
N HIS A 112 -6.55 -1.49 15.66
CA HIS A 112 -7.76 -1.29 16.44
C HIS A 112 -8.76 -2.44 16.23
N PHE A 113 -9.31 -2.98 17.32
CA PHE A 113 -10.12 -4.19 17.32
C PHE A 113 -11.64 -3.99 17.56
N ALA A 114 -12.10 -2.76 17.84
CA ALA A 114 -13.49 -2.56 18.30
C ALA A 114 -14.57 -3.11 17.35
N ASN A 115 -14.34 -3.08 16.03
CA ASN A 115 -15.28 -3.69 15.08
C ASN A 115 -15.36 -5.22 15.22
N LEU A 116 -14.23 -5.86 15.50
CA LEU A 116 -14.19 -7.30 15.74
C LEU A 116 -14.92 -7.67 17.03
N GLU A 117 -14.76 -6.87 18.09
CA GLU A 117 -15.43 -7.09 19.38
C GLU A 117 -16.95 -6.90 19.30
N THR A 118 -17.41 -5.95 18.48
CA THR A 118 -18.84 -5.61 18.37
C THR A 118 -19.58 -6.41 17.31
N SER A 119 -18.98 -6.63 16.14
CA SER A 119 -19.63 -7.31 15.00
C SER A 119 -19.17 -8.75 14.77
N GLY A 120 -18.13 -9.19 15.47
CA GLY A 120 -17.50 -10.50 15.24
C GLY A 120 -16.69 -10.59 13.93
N LYS A 121 -16.52 -9.47 13.20
CA LYS A 121 -15.81 -9.44 11.91
C LYS A 121 -14.76 -8.32 11.87
N PRO A 122 -13.64 -8.50 11.16
CA PRO A 122 -12.73 -7.40 10.87
C PRO A 122 -13.40 -6.29 10.03
N LEU A 123 -12.97 -5.04 10.25
CA LEU A 123 -13.55 -3.88 9.58
C LEU A 123 -13.26 -3.84 8.07
N ASN A 124 -12.02 -4.17 7.70
CA ASN A 124 -11.53 -4.20 6.33
C ASN A 124 -10.19 -4.97 6.27
N PRO A 125 -9.74 -5.43 5.08
CA PRO A 125 -8.51 -6.20 4.91
C PRO A 125 -7.20 -5.42 5.18
N MET A 126 -7.24 -4.09 5.30
CA MET A 126 -6.05 -3.26 5.55
C MET A 126 -5.72 -3.12 7.04
N MET A 127 -6.69 -3.42 7.92
CA MET A 127 -6.47 -3.59 9.35
C MET A 127 -5.75 -4.91 9.63
N ASN A 128 -5.00 -5.00 10.74
CA ASN A 128 -4.25 -6.22 11.07
C ASN A 128 -5.16 -7.46 11.20
N ALA A 129 -6.30 -7.34 11.86
CA ALA A 129 -7.25 -8.45 11.98
C ALA A 129 -7.79 -8.89 10.61
N GLY A 130 -8.06 -7.94 9.71
CA GLY A 130 -8.51 -8.23 8.35
C GLY A 130 -7.42 -8.90 7.53
N ALA A 131 -6.19 -8.41 7.60
CA ALA A 131 -5.05 -9.00 6.91
C ALA A 131 -4.76 -10.44 7.34
N ILE A 132 -4.87 -10.74 8.64
CA ILE A 132 -4.73 -12.10 9.17
C ILE A 132 -5.82 -13.00 8.60
N LEU A 133 -7.08 -12.55 8.62
CA LEU A 133 -8.19 -13.29 8.05
C LEU A 133 -8.01 -13.49 6.54
N THR A 134 -7.64 -12.45 5.78
CA THR A 134 -7.35 -12.54 4.35
C THR A 134 -6.27 -13.58 4.06
N THR A 135 -5.22 -13.62 4.87
CA THR A 135 -4.13 -14.60 4.71
C THR A 135 -4.61 -16.03 4.97
N SER A 136 -5.60 -16.25 5.83
CA SER A 136 -6.19 -17.58 6.05
C SER A 136 -7.15 -18.05 4.95
N LEU A 137 -7.47 -17.19 3.98
CA LEU A 137 -8.32 -17.53 2.84
C LEU A 137 -7.52 -17.93 1.60
N ILE A 138 -6.19 -17.78 1.65
CA ILE A 138 -5.24 -18.29 0.66
C ILE A 138 -4.84 -19.69 1.11
#